data_AF-A0A7X9BSM7-F1
#
_entry.id   AF-A0A7X9BSM7-F1
#
_cell.length_a   1.000
_cell.length_b   1.000
_cell.length_c   1.000
_cell.angle_alpha   90.00
_cell.angle_beta   90.00
_cell.angle_gamma   90.00
#
_symmetry.space_group_name_H-M   'P 1'
#
loop_
_entity.id
_entity.type
_entity.pdbx_description
1 polymer ?
#
loop_
_entity_poly.entity_id
_entity_poly.type
_entity_poly.pdbx_seq_one_letter_code
_entity_poly.pdbx_strand_id
1 'polypeptide(L)'
;MSETTRLAIGKIDKELESFKGSLKASAVKPHVADVLKSFCEQEEEFAQAISQSEMTLQECCESIMKGVGNSISDLEVYSKAVKCYFSTATVNFSMSINLSGDNGAEPKPITVTHTQSEPTSEPKPITVTHTQSEPTSEPKKKQALTMSLDDLLDF
;
A
#
# COMPACT_ATOMS: atom_id res chain seq x y z
N MET A 1 -2.59 3.72 -29.28
CA MET A 1 -2.68 4.60 -28.10
C MET A 1 -3.41 5.85 -28.53
N SER A 2 -4.51 6.22 -27.86
CA SER A 2 -5.26 7.44 -28.20
C SER A 2 -4.54 8.69 -27.68
N GLU A 3 -4.91 9.87 -28.20
CA GLU A 3 -4.35 11.15 -27.74
C GLU A 3 -4.63 11.36 -26.24
N THR A 4 -5.81 10.97 -25.76
CA THR A 4 -6.19 11.04 -24.34
C THR A 4 -5.26 10.22 -23.46
N THR A 5 -4.98 8.96 -23.83
CA THR A 5 -4.01 8.11 -23.12
C THR A 5 -2.63 8.74 -23.06
N ARG A 6 -2.16 9.30 -24.18
CA ARG A 6 -0.85 9.97 -24.24
C ARG A 6 -0.78 11.20 -23.33
N LEU A 7 -1.83 12.03 -23.28
CA LEU A 7 -1.90 13.19 -22.39
C LEU A 7 -1.91 12.78 -20.92
N ALA A 8 -2.67 11.74 -20.57
CA ALA A 8 -2.73 11.21 -19.21
C ALA A 8 -1.37 10.67 -18.75
N ILE A 9 -0.72 9.84 -19.58
CA ILE A 9 0.61 9.29 -19.30
C ILE A 9 1.64 10.42 -19.17
N GLY A 10 1.64 11.38 -20.09
CA GLY A 10 2.56 12.52 -20.05
C GLY A 10 2.38 13.40 -18.82
N LYS A 11 1.14 13.56 -18.32
CA LYS A 11 0.87 14.23 -17.04
C LYS A 11 1.49 13.45 -15.88
N ILE A 12 1.27 12.14 -15.80
CA ILE A 12 1.82 11.29 -14.74
C ILE A 12 3.35 11.35 -14.73
N ASP A 13 4.00 11.22 -15.88
CA ASP A 13 5.47 11.22 -15.96
C ASP A 13 6.07 12.56 -15.50
N LYS A 14 5.47 13.69 -15.90
CA LYS A 14 5.89 15.02 -15.44
C LYS A 14 5.73 15.19 -13.92
N GLU A 15 4.65 14.69 -13.36
CA GLU A 15 4.40 14.73 -11.91
C GLU A 15 5.33 13.79 -11.15
N LEU A 16 5.71 12.65 -11.74
CA LEU A 16 6.66 11.70 -11.16
C LEU A 16 8.06 12.28 -11.02
N GLU A 17 8.52 13.02 -12.04
CA GLU A 17 9.82 13.71 -12.05
C GLU A 17 9.89 14.83 -11.00
N SER A 18 8.79 15.59 -10.85
CA SER A 18 8.72 16.75 -9.95
C SER A 18 8.21 16.40 -8.54
N PHE A 19 7.98 15.12 -8.26
CA PHE A 19 7.39 14.61 -7.02
C PHE A 19 8.22 14.95 -5.77
N LYS A 20 7.60 15.57 -4.77
CA LYS A 20 8.20 15.98 -3.48
C LYS A 20 7.31 15.62 -2.29
N GLY A 21 6.77 14.40 -2.27
CA GLY A 21 5.92 13.91 -1.18
C GLY A 21 6.70 13.32 0.00
N SER A 22 5.96 12.87 1.00
CA SER A 22 6.51 12.17 2.18
C SER A 22 7.35 10.93 1.84
N LEU A 23 8.12 10.42 2.81
CA LEU A 23 8.92 9.19 2.63
C LEU A 23 8.06 7.99 2.22
N LYS A 24 6.90 7.82 2.87
CA LYS A 24 5.94 6.74 2.55
C LYS A 24 5.37 6.88 1.15
N ALA A 25 4.97 8.10 0.76
CA ALA A 25 4.45 8.38 -0.57
C ALA A 25 5.53 8.14 -1.65
N SER A 26 6.78 8.52 -1.36
CA SER A 26 7.93 8.30 -2.23
C SER A 26 8.27 6.82 -2.41
N ALA A 27 7.96 5.97 -1.43
CA ALA A 27 8.18 4.53 -1.54
C ALA A 27 7.24 3.87 -2.56
N VAL A 28 5.98 4.34 -2.64
CA VAL A 28 4.97 3.76 -3.54
C VAL A 28 4.88 4.46 -4.90
N LYS A 29 5.38 5.71 -5.03
CA LYS A 29 5.18 6.52 -6.23
C LYS A 29 5.55 5.86 -7.57
N PRO A 30 6.67 5.12 -7.74
CA PRO A 30 7.00 4.57 -9.05
C PRO A 30 5.98 3.51 -9.46
N HIS A 31 5.62 2.62 -8.54
CA HIS A 31 4.67 1.54 -8.80
C HIS A 31 3.24 2.05 -9.00
N VAL A 32 2.83 3.07 -8.25
CA VAL A 32 1.54 3.74 -8.45
C VAL A 32 1.49 4.40 -9.83
N ALA A 33 2.53 5.12 -10.23
CA ALA A 33 2.59 5.74 -11.55
C ALA A 33 2.48 4.70 -12.67
N ASP A 34 3.23 3.60 -12.58
CA ASP A 34 3.22 2.55 -13.60
C ASP A 34 1.85 1.88 -13.72
N VAL A 35 1.22 1.55 -12.59
CA VAL A 35 -0.13 0.97 -12.58
C VAL A 35 -1.18 1.92 -13.18
N LEU A 36 -1.13 3.21 -12.82
CA LEU A 36 -2.05 4.20 -13.39
C LEU A 36 -1.86 4.34 -14.89
N LYS A 37 -0.60 4.34 -15.38
CA LYS A 37 -0.30 4.35 -16.82
C LYS A 37 -0.86 3.11 -17.53
N SER A 38 -0.69 1.92 -16.94
CA SER A 38 -1.29 0.70 -17.50
C SER A 38 -2.82 0.73 -17.55
N PHE A 39 -3.48 1.31 -16.55
CA PHE A 39 -4.94 1.47 -16.58
C PHE A 39 -5.40 2.50 -17.61
N CYS A 40 -4.64 3.57 -17.86
CA CYS A 40 -4.92 4.51 -18.95
C CYS A 40 -4.88 3.86 -20.34
N GLU A 41 -4.11 2.77 -20.50
CA GLU A 41 -4.05 1.99 -21.74
C GLU A 41 -5.21 0.99 -21.86
N GLN A 42 -5.76 0.54 -20.72
CA GLN A 42 -6.88 -0.39 -20.67
C GLN A 42 -8.24 0.30 -20.85
N GLU A 43 -8.43 1.46 -20.20
CA GLU A 43 -9.71 2.16 -20.13
C GLU A 43 -9.55 3.65 -20.46
N GLU A 44 -10.08 4.05 -21.62
CA GLU A 44 -9.93 5.42 -22.13
C GLU A 44 -10.64 6.47 -21.25
N GLU A 45 -11.78 6.11 -20.64
CA GLU A 45 -12.49 6.99 -19.72
C GLU A 45 -11.65 7.30 -18.47
N PHE A 46 -10.87 6.33 -18.00
CA PHE A 46 -9.94 6.51 -16.89
C PHE A 46 -8.77 7.43 -17.28
N ALA A 47 -8.21 7.25 -18.48
CA ALA A 47 -7.20 8.17 -19.02
C ALA A 47 -7.74 9.61 -19.10
N GLN A 48 -8.97 9.77 -19.57
CA GLN A 48 -9.62 11.08 -19.62
C GLN A 48 -9.71 11.70 -18.22
N ALA A 49 -10.18 10.94 -17.23
CA ALA A 49 -10.29 11.39 -15.85
C ALA A 49 -8.94 11.86 -15.29
N ILE A 50 -7.85 11.14 -15.55
CA ILE A 50 -6.50 11.55 -15.11
C ILE A 50 -6.05 12.83 -15.81
N SER A 51 -6.21 12.90 -17.13
CA SER A 51 -5.75 14.06 -17.93
C SER A 51 -6.46 15.36 -17.55
N GLN A 52 -7.74 15.27 -17.15
CA GLN A 52 -8.58 16.42 -16.80
C GLN A 52 -8.60 16.73 -15.30
N SER A 53 -8.13 15.83 -14.45
CA SER A 53 -8.14 16.01 -13.00
C SER A 53 -7.15 17.10 -12.56
N GLU A 54 -7.48 17.82 -11.49
CA GLU A 54 -6.55 18.68 -10.78
C GLU A 54 -5.67 17.90 -9.78
N MET A 55 -6.12 16.68 -9.40
CA MET A 55 -5.38 15.79 -8.52
C MET A 55 -4.02 15.44 -9.14
N THR A 56 -2.96 15.68 -8.37
CA THR A 56 -1.60 15.29 -8.73
C THR A 56 -1.26 13.89 -8.22
N LEU A 57 -0.27 13.24 -8.83
CA LEU A 57 0.30 11.98 -8.39
C LEU A 57 0.80 12.07 -6.94
N GLN A 58 1.36 13.22 -6.54
CA GLN A 58 1.81 13.46 -5.17
C GLN A 58 0.64 13.42 -4.19
N GLU A 59 -0.41 14.18 -4.44
CA GLU A 59 -1.60 14.22 -3.58
C GLU A 59 -2.28 12.85 -3.52
N CYS A 60 -2.35 12.12 -4.64
CA CYS A 60 -2.87 10.77 -4.65
C CYS A 60 -2.03 9.84 -3.75
N CYS A 61 -0.70 9.81 -3.93
CA CYS A 61 0.17 8.97 -3.10
C CYS A 61 0.11 9.33 -1.62
N GLU A 62 0.01 10.62 -1.27
CA GLU A 62 -0.16 11.06 0.12
C GLU A 62 -1.52 10.65 0.69
N SER A 63 -2.58 10.75 -0.10
CA SER A 63 -3.92 10.29 0.27
C SER A 63 -3.95 8.77 0.53
N ILE A 64 -3.31 7.96 -0.32
CA ILE A 64 -3.20 6.51 -0.13
C ILE A 64 -2.48 6.18 1.19
N MET A 65 -1.40 6.91 1.50
CA MET A 65 -0.57 6.69 2.69
C MET A 65 -1.15 7.29 3.96
N LYS A 66 -2.19 8.12 3.86
CA LYS A 66 -2.83 8.76 5.01
C LYS A 66 -3.44 7.69 5.93
N GLY A 67 -3.03 7.70 7.20
CA GLY A 67 -3.52 6.74 8.20
C GLY A 67 -2.93 5.33 8.07
N VAL A 68 -2.05 5.08 7.09
CA VAL A 68 -1.32 3.80 6.99
C VAL A 68 -0.28 3.74 8.11
N GLY A 69 -0.33 2.66 8.89
CA GLY A 69 0.64 2.34 9.94
C GLY A 69 2.02 1.98 9.37
N ASN A 70 2.52 0.79 9.68
CA ASN A 70 3.83 0.35 9.21
C ASN A 70 3.79 -0.40 7.87
N SER A 71 2.61 -0.84 7.42
CA SER A 71 2.44 -1.66 6.22
C SER A 71 1.08 -1.43 5.57
N ILE A 72 1.02 -1.63 4.26
CA ILE A 72 -0.18 -1.67 3.43
C ILE A 72 0.04 -2.69 2.31
N SER A 73 -1.02 -3.37 1.87
CA SER A 73 -0.96 -4.30 0.73
C SER A 73 -0.97 -3.54 -0.60
N ASP A 74 -0.21 -4.00 -1.59
CA ASP A 74 -0.25 -3.46 -2.95
C ASP A 74 -1.66 -3.47 -3.55
N LEU A 75 -2.48 -4.49 -3.22
CA LEU A 75 -3.88 -4.56 -3.67
C LEU A 75 -4.68 -3.35 -3.20
N GLU A 76 -4.44 -2.92 -1.96
CA GLU A 76 -5.10 -1.75 -1.35
C GLU A 76 -4.52 -0.45 -1.92
N VAL A 77 -3.21 -0.38 -2.12
CA VAL A 77 -2.54 0.78 -2.74
C VAL A 77 -3.13 1.05 -4.12
N TYR A 78 -3.20 0.03 -4.99
CA TYR A 78 -3.70 0.20 -6.35
C TYR A 78 -5.21 0.47 -6.39
N SER A 79 -5.99 -0.17 -5.50
CA SER A 79 -7.41 0.11 -5.37
C SER A 79 -7.68 1.56 -4.93
N LYS A 80 -6.88 2.11 -4.02
CA LYS A 80 -6.98 3.52 -3.61
C LYS A 80 -6.49 4.47 -4.71
N ALA A 81 -5.44 4.10 -5.44
CA ALA A 81 -4.87 4.92 -6.51
C ALA A 81 -5.89 5.23 -7.62
N VAL A 82 -6.62 4.21 -8.10
CA VAL A 82 -7.65 4.46 -9.13
C VAL A 82 -8.79 5.35 -8.60
N LYS A 83 -9.14 5.20 -7.32
CA LYS A 83 -10.19 6.00 -6.68
C LYS A 83 -9.81 7.46 -6.48
N CYS A 84 -8.52 7.82 -6.49
CA CYS A 84 -8.09 9.23 -6.50
C CYS A 84 -8.63 9.99 -7.72
N TYR A 85 -8.79 9.30 -8.85
CA TYR A 85 -9.19 9.90 -10.12
C TYR A 85 -10.61 9.51 -10.54
N PHE A 86 -11.08 8.34 -10.10
CA PHE A 86 -12.39 7.81 -10.45
C PHE A 86 -13.01 7.07 -9.25
N SER A 87 -13.84 7.78 -8.48
CA SER A 87 -14.32 7.31 -7.18
C SER A 87 -15.09 5.98 -7.21
N THR A 88 -15.76 5.66 -8.32
CA THR A 88 -16.53 4.42 -8.51
C THR A 88 -15.71 3.29 -9.14
N ALA A 89 -14.43 3.50 -9.45
CA ALA A 89 -13.59 2.48 -10.07
C ALA A 89 -13.29 1.33 -9.10
N THR A 90 -13.17 0.13 -9.67
CA THR A 90 -12.81 -1.10 -8.96
C THR A 90 -11.68 -1.80 -9.71
N VAL A 91 -10.66 -2.24 -8.97
CA VAL A 91 -9.58 -3.07 -9.53
C VAL A 91 -9.86 -4.54 -9.22
N ASN A 92 -9.80 -5.39 -10.25
CA ASN A 92 -9.89 -6.84 -10.09
C ASN A 92 -8.49 -7.44 -10.17
N PHE A 93 -8.15 -8.27 -9.18
CA PHE A 93 -6.85 -8.93 -9.12
C PHE A 93 -7.00 -10.41 -9.41
N SER A 94 -6.17 -10.93 -10.32
CA SER A 94 -6.11 -12.34 -10.70
C SER A 94 -4.69 -12.85 -10.47
N MET A 95 -4.53 -13.86 -9.62
CA MET A 95 -3.23 -14.44 -9.29
C MET A 95 -3.26 -15.96 -9.51
N SER A 96 -2.22 -16.53 -10.12
CA SER A 96 -2.09 -17.98 -10.31
C SER A 96 -0.66 -18.41 -9.99
N ILE A 97 -0.51 -19.59 -9.38
CA ILE A 97 0.79 -20.19 -9.07
C ILE A 97 1.12 -21.29 -10.08
N ASN A 98 2.35 -21.31 -10.59
CA ASN A 98 2.87 -22.37 -11.43
C ASN A 98 4.07 -23.02 -10.72
N LEU A 99 3.94 -24.30 -10.34
CA LEU A 99 4.96 -25.07 -9.62
C LEU A 99 5.77 -26.01 -10.50
N SER A 100 5.29 -26.23 -11.73
CA SER A 100 5.82 -27.21 -12.65
C SER A 100 5.80 -26.51 -13.99
N GLY A 101 6.96 -25.98 -14.42
CA GLY A 101 7.09 -25.08 -15.57
C GLY A 101 6.26 -25.53 -16.78
N ASP A 102 5.86 -24.57 -17.62
CA ASP A 102 4.80 -24.68 -18.64
C ASP A 102 4.49 -26.11 -19.14
N ASN A 103 3.59 -26.79 -18.42
CA ASN A 103 3.10 -28.12 -18.77
C ASN A 103 1.84 -28.05 -19.66
N GLY A 104 1.51 -26.89 -20.23
CA GLY A 104 0.28 -26.67 -21.00
C GLY A 104 -1.01 -26.75 -20.17
N ALA A 105 -0.91 -26.69 -18.83
CA ALA A 105 -2.08 -26.62 -17.96
C ALA A 105 -2.59 -25.19 -17.86
N GLU A 106 -3.87 -24.99 -18.16
CA GLU A 106 -4.55 -23.70 -18.01
C GLU A 106 -4.42 -23.19 -16.56
N PRO A 107 -3.99 -21.93 -16.34
CA PRO A 107 -3.89 -21.38 -15.01
C PRO A 107 -5.28 -21.34 -14.35
N LYS A 108 -5.35 -21.72 -13.07
CA LYS A 108 -6.55 -21.58 -12.24
C LYS A 108 -6.36 -20.37 -11.33
N PRO A 109 -6.78 -19.17 -11.75
CA PRO A 109 -6.54 -17.97 -10.97
C PRO A 109 -7.42 -17.94 -9.71
N ILE A 110 -6.86 -17.43 -8.63
CA ILE A 110 -7.65 -16.87 -7.53
C ILE A 110 -7.99 -15.42 -7.87
N THR A 111 -9.26 -15.06 -7.73
CA THR A 111 -9.74 -13.69 -7.91
C THR A 111 -9.94 -13.04 -6.55
N VAL A 112 -9.34 -11.88 -6.35
CA VAL A 112 -9.54 -11.07 -5.16
C VAL A 112 -10.17 -9.76 -5.58
N THR A 113 -11.40 -9.50 -5.13
CA THR A 113 -12.04 -8.19 -5.26
C THR A 113 -11.91 -7.48 -3.92
N HIS A 114 -11.14 -6.40 -3.88
CA HIS A 114 -10.98 -5.62 -2.67
C HIS A 114 -12.19 -4.67 -2.51
N THR A 115 -13.27 -5.17 -1.89
CA THR A 115 -14.34 -4.30 -1.41
C THR A 115 -13.90 -3.71 -0.07
N GLN A 116 -13.72 -2.40 -0.06
CA GLN A 116 -13.31 -1.63 1.11
C GLN A 116 -14.33 -1.88 2.24
N SER A 117 -13.94 -2.62 3.27
CA SER A 117 -14.71 -2.75 4.51
C SER A 117 -14.59 -1.45 5.30
N GLU A 118 -15.72 -0.91 5.76
CA GLU A 118 -15.79 0.22 6.69
C GLU A 118 -14.94 -0.03 7.95
N PRO A 119 -14.38 1.02 8.58
CA PRO A 119 -13.57 0.86 9.79
C PRO A 119 -14.47 0.45 10.95
N THR A 120 -14.64 -0.85 11.17
CA THR A 120 -15.29 -1.36 12.38
C THR A 120 -14.31 -1.25 13.55
N SER A 121 -14.60 -0.29 14.42
CA SER A 121 -14.13 -0.23 15.78
C SER A 121 -14.52 -1.50 16.55
N GLU A 122 -13.54 -2.36 16.87
CA GLU A 122 -13.36 -3.10 18.13
C GLU A 122 -12.45 -4.33 17.90
N PRO A 123 -11.34 -4.48 18.65
CA PRO A 123 -10.54 -5.69 18.58
C PRO A 123 -11.20 -6.77 19.47
N LYS A 124 -11.81 -7.79 18.85
CA LYS A 124 -12.05 -9.07 19.54
C LYS A 124 -10.82 -9.97 19.36
N PRO A 125 -10.30 -10.59 20.44
CA PRO A 125 -9.08 -11.40 20.34
C PRO A 125 -9.35 -12.66 19.52
N ILE A 126 -8.50 -12.94 18.53
CA ILE A 126 -8.42 -14.26 17.90
C ILE A 126 -7.67 -15.16 18.88
N THR A 127 -8.38 -16.10 19.49
CA THR A 127 -7.84 -17.17 20.34
C THR A 127 -6.98 -18.11 19.48
N VAL A 128 -5.66 -17.91 19.51
CA VAL A 128 -4.70 -18.94 19.11
C VAL A 128 -4.55 -19.89 20.30
N THR A 129 -5.04 -21.12 20.16
CA THR A 129 -4.79 -22.23 21.09
C THR A 129 -3.30 -22.56 21.13
N HIS A 130 -2.60 -22.00 22.12
CA HIS A 130 -1.33 -22.52 22.60
C HIS A 130 -1.57 -23.31 23.89
N THR A 131 -1.18 -24.57 23.85
CA THR A 131 -1.14 -25.52 24.96
C THR A 131 -0.48 -24.90 26.19
N GLN A 132 -1.23 -24.90 27.30
CA GLN A 132 -0.79 -24.45 28.60
C GLN A 132 0.37 -25.31 29.13
N SER A 133 1.44 -24.65 29.55
CA SER A 133 2.24 -25.09 30.69
C SER A 133 2.67 -23.84 31.47
N GLU A 134 2.07 -23.68 32.64
CA GLU A 134 2.53 -22.80 33.73
C GLU A 134 2.95 -23.75 34.88
N PRO A 135 3.86 -23.38 35.80
CA PRO A 135 3.52 -22.29 36.73
C PRO A 135 4.68 -21.39 37.23
N THR A 136 4.29 -20.14 37.53
CA THR A 136 4.69 -19.31 38.70
C THR A 136 6.06 -18.62 38.74
N SER A 137 6.07 -17.29 38.69
CA SER A 137 6.36 -16.45 39.88
C SER A 137 6.20 -14.94 39.61
N GLU A 138 5.64 -14.25 40.61
CA GLU A 138 5.17 -12.86 40.67
C GLU A 138 6.31 -11.80 40.93
N PRO A 139 6.02 -10.48 40.98
CA PRO A 139 6.73 -9.44 40.22
C PRO A 139 7.81 -8.69 41.02
N LYS A 140 8.77 -8.05 40.33
CA LYS A 140 9.62 -7.00 40.93
C LYS A 140 9.76 -5.74 40.06
N LYS A 141 9.81 -4.63 40.80
CA LYS A 141 9.58 -3.23 40.46
C LYS A 141 10.81 -2.57 39.80
N LYS A 142 10.54 -1.56 38.96
CA LYS A 142 11.46 -0.66 38.23
C LYS A 142 12.66 -0.17 39.06
N GLN A 143 13.83 -0.03 38.43
CA GLN A 143 14.76 1.07 38.69
C GLN A 143 15.51 1.45 37.40
N ALA A 144 15.47 2.74 37.08
CA ALA A 144 16.26 3.36 36.03
C ALA A 144 17.69 3.54 36.55
N LEU A 145 18.67 3.03 35.79
CA LEU A 145 20.08 3.29 36.06
C LEU A 145 20.46 4.59 35.36
N THR A 146 20.40 5.70 36.09
CA THR A 146 21.09 6.94 35.71
C THR A 146 22.57 6.74 36.01
N MET A 147 23.38 6.50 34.98
CA MET A 147 24.84 6.53 35.15
C MET A 147 25.27 7.99 35.29
N SER A 148 25.80 8.36 36.46
CA SER A 148 26.46 9.65 36.68
C SER A 148 27.85 9.61 36.03
N LEU A 149 28.27 10.73 35.45
CA LEU A 149 29.57 10.86 34.77
C LEU A 149 30.77 10.91 35.74
N ASP A 150 30.53 10.84 37.05
CA ASP A 150 31.58 10.95 38.07
C ASP A 150 32.27 9.62 38.41
N ASP A 151 31.74 8.47 37.98
CA ASP A 151 32.36 7.14 38.18
C ASP A 151 33.33 6.74 37.05
N LEU A 152 33.65 7.64 36.12
CA LEU A 152 34.55 7.40 34.97
C LEU A 152 35.94 8.05 35.13
N LEU A 153 36.39 8.32 36.36
CA LEU A 153 37.73 8.85 36.63
C LEU A 153 38.30 8.38 37.97
N ASP A 154 38.38 7.06 38.19
CA ASP A 154 39.37 6.51 39.11
C ASP A 154 40.04 5.28 38.48
N PHE A 155 41.37 5.32 38.53
CA PHE A 155 42.35 4.53 37.78
C PHE A 155 42.41 3.04 38.16
#